data_AF-A0A941MJI0-F1
#
_entry.id   AF-A0A941MJI0-F1
#
_cell.length_a   1.000
_cell.length_b   1.000
_cell.length_c   1.000
_cell.angle_alpha   90.00
_cell.angle_beta   90.00
_cell.angle_gamma   90.00
#
_symmetry.space_group_name_H-M   'P 1'
#
loop_
_entity.id
_entity.type
_entity.pdbx_description
1 polymer ?
#
loop_
_entity_poly.entity_id
_entity_poly.type
_entity_poly.pdbx_seq_one_letter_code
_entity_poly.pdbx_strand_id
1 'polypeptide(L)' 'WADLGELVREAKRLLAAFRPDGFTLGWNVGAAGGQHVFHAHMHIICRYEMENGAGRGLRDLVRTPST' A
#
# COMPACT_ATOMS: atom_id res chain seq x y z
N TRP A 1 -18.54 1.44 -3.20
CA TRP A 1 -17.33 0.68 -3.57
C TRP A 1 -16.88 0.89 -5.01
N ALA A 2 -17.78 1.10 -5.98
CA ALA A 2 -17.39 1.34 -7.38
C ALA A 2 -16.41 2.51 -7.54
N ASP A 3 -16.67 3.64 -6.87
CA ASP A 3 -15.82 4.84 -6.95
C ASP A 3 -14.39 4.60 -6.47
N LEU A 4 -14.21 3.76 -5.44
CA LEU A 4 -12.88 3.38 -4.96
C LEU A 4 -12.10 2.61 -6.05
N GLY A 5 -12.79 1.71 -6.78
CA GLY A 5 -12.19 0.95 -7.87
C GLY A 5 -11.76 1.81 -9.05
N GLU A 6 -12.51 2.88 -9.35
CA GLU A 6 -12.12 3.89 -10.36
C GLU A 6 -10.90 4.70 -9.88
N LEU A 7 -10.92 5.21 -8.65
CA LEU A 7 -9.80 5.97 -8.09
C LEU A 7 -8.50 5.16 -8.03
N VAL A 8 -8.57 3.88 -7.64
CA VAL A 8 -7.40 2.99 -7.62
C VAL A 8 -6.86 2.75 -9.04
N ARG A 9 -7.72 2.57 -10.04
CA ARG A 9 -7.30 2.43 -11.43
C ARG A 9 -6.60 3.68 -11.93
N GLU A 10 -7.16 4.85 -11.66
CA GLU A 10 -6.58 6.12 -12.09
C GLU A 10 -5.24 6.38 -11.42
N ALA A 11 -5.12 6.13 -10.11
CA ALA A 11 -3.85 6.25 -9.40
C ALA A 11 -2.78 5.31 -9.99
N LYS A 12 -3.13 4.04 -10.29
CA LYS A 12 -2.21 3.11 -10.95
C LYS A 12 -1.81 3.58 -12.36
N ARG A 13 -2.73 4.18 -13.11
CA ARG A 13 -2.46 4.75 -14.44
C ARG A 13 -1.43 5.88 -14.35
N LEU A 14 -1.57 6.77 -13.38
CA LEU A 14 -0.60 7.85 -13.13
C LEU A 14 0.77 7.28 -12.71
N LEU A 15 0.78 6.25 -11.88
CA LEU A 15 2.00 5.60 -11.40
C LEU A 15 2.69 4.72 -12.45
N ALA A 16 2.02 4.39 -13.56
CA ALA A 16 2.60 3.57 -14.63
C ALA A 16 3.87 4.20 -15.24
N ALA A 17 4.02 5.53 -15.18
CA ALA A 17 5.22 6.24 -15.60
C ALA A 17 6.50 5.79 -14.87
N PHE A 18 6.35 5.23 -13.65
CA PHE A 18 7.46 4.70 -12.86
C PHE A 18 7.81 3.24 -13.17
N ARG A 19 7.04 2.57 -14.04
CA ARG A 19 7.21 1.15 -14.43
C ARG A 19 7.36 0.20 -13.23
N PRO A 20 6.41 0.20 -12.27
CA PRO A 20 6.43 -0.77 -11.19
C PRO A 20 6.09 -2.18 -11.68
N ASP A 21 6.67 -3.19 -11.04
CA ASP A 21 6.35 -4.61 -11.28
C ASP A 21 5.07 -5.02 -10.53
N GLY A 22 4.70 -4.28 -9.48
CA GLY A 22 3.48 -4.50 -8.69
C GLY A 22 3.13 -3.33 -7.80
N PHE A 23 2.08 -3.50 -6.98
CA PHE A 23 1.64 -2.47 -6.04
C PHE A 23 1.26 -3.09 -4.69
N THR A 24 1.54 -2.37 -3.60
CA THR A 24 0.92 -2.60 -2.29
C THR A 24 -0.13 -1.54 -2.04
N LEU A 25 -1.34 -1.97 -1.69
CA LEU A 25 -2.47 -1.09 -1.36
C LEU A 25 -2.86 -1.31 0.10
N GLY A 26 -3.03 -0.23 0.86
CA GLY A 26 -3.41 -0.32 2.26
C GLY A 26 -3.82 1.00 2.89
N TRP A 27 -4.41 0.91 4.06
CA TRP A 27 -4.92 2.03 4.84
C TRP A 27 -4.53 1.83 6.30
N ASN A 28 -4.06 2.91 6.91
CA ASN A 28 -3.84 2.97 8.34
C ASN A 28 -5.11 3.52 9.00
N VAL A 29 -5.60 2.82 10.02
CA VAL A 29 -6.84 3.19 10.73
C VAL A 29 -6.53 3.47 12.19
N GLY A 30 -6.75 4.73 12.61
CA GLY A 30 -6.44 5.21 13.95
C GLY A 30 -4.94 5.40 14.20
N ALA A 31 -4.62 6.08 15.30
CA ALA A 31 -3.24 6.40 15.67
C ALA A 31 -2.38 5.13 15.86
N ALA A 32 -2.92 4.09 16.50
CA ALA A 32 -2.22 2.81 16.69
C ALA A 32 -1.92 2.09 15.36
N GLY A 33 -2.77 2.29 14.36
CA GLY A 33 -2.55 1.78 13.00
C GLY A 33 -1.59 2.64 12.18
N GLY A 34 -1.03 3.72 12.73
CA GLY A 34 -0.12 4.63 12.02
C GLY A 34 -0.83 5.71 11.18
N GLN A 35 -2.09 6.02 11.46
CA GLN A 35 -2.80 7.11 10.79
C GLN A 35 -2.39 8.46 11.39
N HIS A 36 -1.83 9.34 10.56
CA HIS A 36 -1.46 10.71 10.97
C HIS A 36 -2.44 11.78 10.45
N VAL A 37 -3.07 11.52 9.31
CA VAL A 37 -4.10 12.41 8.74
C VAL A 37 -5.46 11.75 8.89
N PHE A 38 -6.34 12.37 9.69
CA PHE A 38 -7.62 11.79 10.11
C PHE A 38 -8.75 11.99 9.09
N HIS A 39 -8.50 11.57 7.84
CA HIS A 39 -9.51 11.30 6.83
C HIS A 39 -9.19 9.97 6.13
N ALA A 40 -10.17 9.36 5.48
CA ALA A 40 -9.96 8.13 4.73
C ALA A 40 -9.03 8.38 3.53
N HIS A 41 -7.84 7.79 3.58
CA HIS A 41 -6.88 7.79 2.48
C HIS A 41 -6.30 6.38 2.29
N MET A 42 -6.09 6.00 1.04
CA MET A 42 -5.48 4.74 0.66
C MET A 42 -4.06 5.00 0.19
N HIS A 43 -3.09 4.32 0.79
CA HIS A 43 -1.72 4.27 0.27
C HIS A 43 -1.67 3.32 -0.93
N ILE A 44 -1.06 3.78 -2.01
CA ILE A 44 -0.77 2.98 -3.20
C ILE A 44 0.73 3.13 -3.46
N ILE A 45 1.47 2.04 -3.27
CA ILE A 45 2.94 2.04 -3.24
C ILE A 45 3.43 1.16 -4.39
N CYS A 46 4.24 1.73 -5.30
CA CYS A 46 4.96 1.00 -6.34
C CYS A 46 5.91 -0.03 -5.72
N ARG A 47 5.92 -1.25 -6.26
CA ARG A 47 6.80 -2.35 -5.84
C ARG A 47 7.64 -2.81 -7.03
N TYR A 48 8.85 -3.31 -6.77
CA TYR A 48 9.80 -3.73 -7.79
C TYR A 48 10.43 -5.07 -7.42
N GLU A 49 10.63 -5.97 -8.38
CA GLU A 49 11.18 -7.32 -8.15
C GLU A 49 12.59 -7.29 -7.53
N MET A 50 13.36 -6.24 -7.82
CA MET A 50 14.75 -6.09 -7.34
C MET A 50 14.87 -5.33 -6.02
N GLU A 51 13.76 -4.90 -5.41
CA GLU A 51 13.80 -4.18 -4.13
C GLU A 51 14.02 -5.13 -2.95
N ASN A 52 14.63 -4.62 -1.88
CA ASN A 52 14.71 -5.37 -0.63
C ASN A 52 13.29 -5.57 -0.05
N GLY A 53 12.74 -6.78 -0.24
CA GLY A 53 11.40 -7.13 0.20
C GLY A 53 10.36 -7.27 -0.90
N ALA A 54 10.79 -7.46 -2.14
CA ALA A 54 9.95 -8.07 -3.17
C ALA A 54 9.23 -9.33 -2.63
N GLY A 55 7.96 -9.48 -2.98
CA GLY A 55 7.09 -10.54 -2.46
C GLY A 55 6.57 -10.35 -1.02
N ARG A 56 7.10 -9.39 -0.24
CA ARG A 56 6.66 -9.11 1.13
C ARG A 56 5.49 -8.11 1.14
N GLY A 57 4.40 -8.47 1.81
CA GLY A 57 3.18 -7.64 1.91
C GLY A 57 3.09 -6.87 3.24
N LEU A 58 1.98 -6.12 3.45
CA LEU A 58 1.75 -5.34 4.68
C LEU A 58 1.86 -6.15 5.98
N ARG A 59 1.61 -7.47 5.91
CA ARG A 59 1.66 -8.39 7.05
C ARG A 59 3.07 -8.81 7.46
N ASP A 60 4.06 -8.59 6.59
CA ASP A 60 5.45 -8.98 6.86
C ASP A 60 6.02 -8.28 8.10
N LEU A 61 5.50 -7.10 8.44
CA LEU A 61 5.90 -6.33 9.61
C LEU A 61 5.17 -6.70 10.91
N VAL A 62 4.16 -7.60 10.86
CA VAL A 62 3.41 -8.00 12.06
C VAL A 62 4.29 -8.97 12.85
N ARG A 63 5.11 -8.37 13.72
CA ARG A 63 5.99 -9.02 14.69
C ARG A 63 5.28 -10.19 15.37
N THR A 64 5.67 -11.42 15.03
CA THR A 64 5.50 -12.56 15.94
C THR A 64 6.31 -12.23 17.19
N PRO A 65 5.71 -12.09 18.37
CA PRO A 65 6.49 -12.01 19.59
C PRO A 65 7.32 -13.29 19.67
N SER A 66 8.64 -13.17 19.75
CA SER A 66 9.46 -14.25 20.28
C SER A 66 8.96 -14.53 21.70
N THR A 67 8.46 -15.74 21.92
CA THR A 67 8.11 -16.32 23.23
C THR A 67 9.17 -16.06 24.27
#